data_AF-A0A0F7JXK9-F1
#
_entry.id   AF-A0A0F7JXK9-F1
#
_cell.length_a   1.000
_cell.length_b   1.000
_cell.length_c   1.000
_cell.angle_alpha   90.00
_cell.angle_beta   90.00
_cell.angle_gamma   90.00
#
_symmetry.space_group_name_H-M   'P 1'
#
loop_
_entity.id
_entity.type
_entity.pdbx_description
1 polymer ?
#
loop_
_entity_poly.entity_id
_entity_poly.type
_entity_poly.pdbx_seq_one_letter_code
_entity_poly.pdbx_strand_id
1 'polypeptide(L)'
;MDFKQEIDRHLGWIETVASLFGKEEVTQQARQELAQHDRCALGQWLHSEETARWKELPELEQLKRDHEAFHKIAGELLLVLEAGDETKAVALQQALIQKSQKVIGNLHLLEEKEQAAKEEK
;
A
#
# COMPACT_ATOMS: atom_id res chain seq x y z
N MET A 1 4.10 13.95 -7.43
CA MET A 1 3.51 12.60 -7.39
C MET A 1 2.58 12.40 -8.57
N ASP A 2 2.62 11.22 -9.20
CA ASP A 2 1.65 10.76 -10.19
C ASP A 2 0.74 9.72 -9.50
N PHE A 3 -0.46 10.15 -9.09
CA PHE A 3 -1.38 9.30 -8.32
C PHE A 3 -1.85 8.08 -9.11
N LYS A 4 -2.02 8.20 -10.43
CA LYS A 4 -2.45 7.08 -11.29
C LYS A 4 -1.38 6.00 -11.33
N GLN A 5 -0.12 6.41 -11.52
CA GLN A 5 1.01 5.48 -11.50
C GLN A 5 1.13 4.75 -10.15
N GLU A 6 0.90 5.42 -9.02
CA GLU A 6 0.94 4.77 -7.71
C GLU A 6 -0.22 3.80 -7.49
N ILE A 7 -1.42 4.11 -7.98
CA ILE A 7 -2.56 3.19 -7.94
C ILE A 7 -2.24 1.92 -8.75
N ASP A 8 -1.71 2.07 -9.97
CA ASP A 8 -1.31 0.93 -10.81
C ASP A 8 -0.23 0.07 -10.13
N ARG A 9 0.76 0.71 -9.50
CA ARG A 9 1.78 0.02 -8.70
C ARG A 9 1.17 -0.76 -7.54
N HIS A 10 0.20 -0.17 -6.85
CA HIS A 10 -0.48 -0.83 -5.72
C HIS A 10 -1.32 -2.03 -6.17
N LEU A 11 -1.99 -1.93 -7.32
CA LEU A 11 -2.74 -3.04 -7.91
C LEU A 11 -1.80 -4.20 -8.32
N GLY A 12 -0.70 -3.90 -9.04
CA GLY A 12 0.28 -4.91 -9.42
C GLY A 12 0.98 -5.57 -8.21
N TRP A 13 1.08 -4.85 -7.10
CA TRP A 13 1.57 -5.40 -5.85
C TRP A 13 0.62 -6.47 -5.28
N ILE A 14 -0.70 -6.26 -5.33
CA ILE A 14 -1.70 -7.26 -4.86
C ILE A 14 -1.59 -8.53 -5.69
N GLU A 15 -1.43 -8.39 -7.01
CA GLU A 15 -1.22 -9.53 -7.92
C GLU A 15 0.06 -10.30 -7.58
N THR A 16 1.14 -9.58 -7.26
CA THR A 16 2.40 -10.18 -6.83
C THR A 16 2.19 -11.01 -5.57
N VAL A 17 1.50 -10.48 -4.56
CA VAL A 17 1.19 -11.22 -3.33
C VAL A 17 0.29 -12.41 -3.58
N ALA A 18 -0.75 -12.26 -4.41
CA ALA A 18 -1.60 -13.38 -4.80
C ALA A 18 -0.81 -14.49 -5.48
N SER A 19 0.23 -14.16 -6.26
CA SER A 19 1.10 -15.14 -6.91
C SER A 19 2.00 -15.92 -5.95
N LEU A 20 2.14 -15.49 -4.69
CA LEU A 20 2.95 -16.19 -3.69
C LEU A 20 2.21 -17.35 -3.04
N PHE A 21 0.87 -17.35 -3.11
CA PHE A 21 0.07 -18.45 -2.60
C PHE A 21 0.35 -19.72 -3.41
N GLY A 22 0.66 -20.82 -2.72
CA GLY A 22 1.01 -22.10 -3.35
C GLY A 22 2.44 -22.22 -3.87
N LYS A 23 3.31 -21.22 -3.64
CA LYS A 23 4.76 -21.36 -3.86
C LYS A 23 5.42 -22.02 -2.66
N GLU A 24 6.34 -22.95 -2.92
CA GLU A 24 7.12 -23.62 -1.86
C GLU A 24 8.09 -22.67 -1.14
N GLU A 25 8.51 -21.57 -1.77
CA GLU A 25 9.46 -20.64 -1.18
C GLU A 25 9.15 -19.17 -1.53
N VAL A 26 9.15 -18.33 -0.48
CA VAL A 26 9.10 -16.86 -0.60
C VAL A 26 10.53 -16.33 -0.52
N THR A 27 10.99 -15.67 -1.59
CA THR A 27 12.35 -15.14 -1.64
C THR A 27 12.58 -14.06 -0.58
N GLN A 28 13.80 -13.95 -0.04
CA GLN A 28 14.16 -12.85 0.86
C GLN A 28 13.94 -11.47 0.22
N GLN A 29 14.13 -11.36 -1.09
CA GLN A 29 13.87 -10.14 -1.84
C GLN A 29 12.39 -9.76 -1.77
N ALA A 30 11.48 -10.70 -2.04
CA ALA A 30 10.04 -10.47 -1.91
C ALA A 30 9.68 -10.04 -0.47
N ARG A 31 10.27 -10.65 0.55
CA ARG A 31 10.05 -10.21 1.95
C ARG A 31 10.45 -8.76 2.20
N GLN A 32 11.62 -8.36 1.73
CA GLN A 32 12.11 -7.00 1.93
C GLN A 32 11.26 -5.99 1.17
N GLU A 33 10.88 -6.29 -0.08
CA GLU A 33 10.09 -5.40 -0.92
C GLU A 33 8.64 -5.24 -0.44
N LEU A 34 8.03 -6.32 0.07
CA LEU A 34 6.62 -6.32 0.44
C LEU A 34 6.35 -5.76 1.85
N ALA A 35 7.29 -5.92 2.80
CA ALA A 35 7.09 -5.50 4.18
C ALA A 35 7.53 -4.04 4.47
N GLN A 36 8.33 -3.43 3.60
CA GLN A 36 8.93 -2.12 3.85
C GLN A 36 8.07 -0.97 3.33
N HIS A 37 7.24 -0.41 4.21
CA HIS A 37 6.34 0.69 3.88
C HIS A 37 7.06 1.99 3.52
N ASP A 38 8.29 2.21 3.95
CA ASP A 38 9.03 3.46 3.75
C ASP A 38 9.92 3.44 2.49
N ARG A 39 10.09 2.26 1.88
CA ARG A 39 10.94 2.08 0.69
C ARG A 39 10.18 2.08 -0.64
N CYS A 40 8.85 1.95 -0.62
CA CYS A 40 8.05 2.11 -1.82
C CYS A 40 7.93 3.59 -2.21
N ALA A 41 7.65 3.88 -3.49
CA ALA A 41 7.56 5.24 -4.00
C ALA A 41 6.52 6.09 -3.24
N LEU A 42 5.34 5.52 -2.96
CA LEU A 42 4.33 6.13 -2.11
C LEU A 42 4.84 6.42 -0.69
N GLY A 43 5.52 5.47 -0.05
CA GLY A 43 6.10 5.62 1.28
C GLY A 43 7.11 6.75 1.36
N GLN A 44 8.07 6.77 0.42
CA GLN A 44 9.07 7.82 0.31
C GLN A 44 8.40 9.19 0.14
N TRP A 45 7.38 9.27 -0.71
CA TRP A 45 6.63 10.49 -0.90
C TRP A 45 5.87 10.91 0.36
N LEU A 46 5.18 9.99 1.04
CA LEU A 46 4.45 10.26 2.29
C LEU A 46 5.33 10.84 3.41
N HIS A 47 6.63 10.53 3.38
CA HIS A 47 7.64 11.06 4.31
C HIS A 47 8.43 12.25 3.75
N SER A 48 8.19 12.66 2.50
CA SER A 48 8.89 13.76 1.86
C SER A 48 8.28 15.12 2.18
N GLU A 49 9.08 16.19 2.01
CA GLU A 49 8.61 17.57 2.12
C GLU A 49 7.58 17.94 1.04
N GLU A 50 7.48 17.19 -0.05
CA GLU A 50 6.47 17.42 -1.09
C GLU A 50 5.05 17.32 -0.52
N THR A 51 4.87 16.55 0.57
CA THR A 51 3.57 16.38 1.23
C THR A 51 3.11 17.61 2.02
N ALA A 52 4.00 18.59 2.25
CA ALA A 52 3.73 19.74 3.12
C ALA A 52 2.50 20.54 2.71
N ARG A 53 2.20 20.61 1.40
CA ARG A 53 1.01 21.32 0.89
C ARG A 53 -0.32 20.63 1.22
N TRP A 54 -0.28 19.36 1.61
CA TRP A 54 -1.46 18.58 2.00
C TRP A 54 -1.47 18.24 3.50
N LYS A 55 -0.56 18.80 4.31
CA LYS A 55 -0.42 18.48 5.74
C LYS A 55 -1.68 18.74 6.58
N GLU A 56 -2.51 19.70 6.15
CA GLU A 56 -3.75 20.08 6.82
C GLU A 56 -4.93 19.16 6.40
N LEU A 57 -4.73 18.31 5.39
CA LEU A 57 -5.76 17.40 4.91
C LEU A 57 -5.79 16.13 5.79
N PRO A 58 -6.92 15.84 6.46
CA PRO A 58 -7.05 14.61 7.24
C PRO A 58 -6.88 13.34 6.40
N GLU A 59 -7.16 13.42 5.09
CA GLU A 59 -6.98 12.34 4.13
C GLU A 59 -5.51 11.94 3.96
N LEU A 60 -4.56 12.88 4.06
CA LEU A 60 -3.12 12.56 4.00
C LEU A 60 -2.69 11.74 5.22
N GLU A 61 -3.14 12.14 6.41
CA GLU A 61 -2.83 11.41 7.64
C GLU A 61 -3.53 10.04 7.67
N GLN A 62 -4.73 9.93 7.11
CA GLN A 62 -5.41 8.65 6.95
C GLN A 62 -4.67 7.74 5.95
N LEU A 63 -4.19 8.29 4.84
CA LEU A 63 -3.38 7.57 3.86
C LEU A 63 -2.11 7.00 4.49
N LYS A 64 -1.37 7.80 5.28
CA LYS A 64 -0.17 7.33 6.01
C LYS A 64 -0.49 6.12 6.89
N ARG A 65 -1.55 6.21 7.71
CA ARG A 65 -1.96 5.13 8.62
C ARG A 65 -2.39 3.87 7.87
N ASP A 66 -3.20 4.00 6.83
CA ASP A 66 -3.67 2.84 6.07
C ASP A 66 -2.55 2.19 5.27
N HIS A 67 -1.60 2.97 4.76
CA HIS A 67 -0.42 2.50 4.06
C HIS A 67 0.55 1.72 4.97
N GLU A 68 0.85 2.24 6.15
CA GLU A 68 1.66 1.52 7.15
C GLU A 68 0.98 0.21 7.55
N ALA A 69 -0.33 0.25 7.84
CA ALA A 69 -1.09 -0.94 8.20
C ALA A 69 -1.13 -1.98 7.07
N PHE A 70 -1.23 -1.55 5.82
CA PHE A 70 -1.18 -2.42 4.64
C PHE A 70 0.12 -3.21 4.59
N HIS A 71 1.27 -2.52 4.66
CA HIS A 71 2.58 -3.17 4.63
C HIS A 71 2.86 -4.03 5.86
N LYS A 72 2.31 -3.67 7.03
CA LYS A 72 2.37 -4.53 8.21
C LYS A 72 1.65 -5.86 7.98
N ILE A 73 0.42 -5.82 7.46
CA ILE A 73 -0.34 -7.04 7.13
C ILE A 73 0.40 -7.86 6.06
N ALA A 74 1.04 -7.18 5.09
CA ALA A 74 1.86 -7.83 4.09
C ALA A 74 2.99 -8.65 4.72
N GLY A 75 3.75 -8.04 5.65
CA GLY A 75 4.82 -8.73 6.36
C GLY A 75 4.31 -9.93 7.17
N GLU A 76 3.19 -9.77 7.86
CA GLU A 76 2.54 -10.87 8.60
C GLU A 76 2.10 -12.00 7.67
N LEU A 77 1.54 -11.67 6.50
CA LEU A 77 1.12 -12.66 5.50
C LEU A 77 2.30 -13.50 5.01
N LEU A 78 3.45 -12.88 4.73
CA LEU A 78 4.64 -13.60 4.27
C LEU A 78 5.16 -14.59 5.31
N LEU A 79 5.19 -14.20 6.59
CA LEU A 79 5.57 -15.09 7.68
C LEU A 79 4.63 -16.29 7.81
N VAL A 80 3.33 -16.07 7.58
CA VAL A 80 2.30 -17.11 7.66
C VAL A 80 2.37 -18.05 6.45
N LEU A 81 2.64 -17.52 5.26
CA LEU A 81 2.91 -18.31 4.06
C LEU A 81 4.14 -19.21 4.25
N GLU A 82 5.22 -18.69 4.82
CA GLU A 82 6.43 -19.47 5.15
C GLU A 82 6.17 -20.57 6.19
N ALA A 83 5.27 -20.31 7.14
CA ALA A 83 4.87 -21.29 8.14
C ALA A 83 3.89 -22.36 7.60
N GLY A 84 3.40 -22.21 6.37
CA GLY A 84 2.42 -23.12 5.75
C GLY A 84 1.02 -23.06 6.37
N ASP A 85 0.68 -22.00 7.11
CA ASP A 85 -0.65 -21.83 7.70
C ASP A 85 -1.61 -21.15 6.70
N GLU A 86 -2.14 -21.96 5.79
CA GLU A 86 -3.01 -21.50 4.70
C GLU A 86 -4.27 -20.79 5.19
N THR A 87 -4.85 -21.23 6.31
CA THR A 87 -6.09 -20.62 6.85
C THR A 87 -5.83 -19.18 7.28
N LYS A 88 -4.74 -18.97 8.03
CA LYS A 88 -4.34 -17.63 8.45
C LYS A 88 -3.86 -16.78 7.26
N ALA A 89 -3.23 -17.40 6.26
CA ALA A 89 -2.79 -16.70 5.05
C ALA A 89 -4.00 -16.12 4.29
N VAL A 90 -5.06 -16.90 4.10
CA VAL A 90 -6.30 -16.44 3.44
C VAL A 90 -6.96 -15.29 4.22
N ALA A 91 -7.02 -15.39 5.55
CA ALA A 91 -7.57 -14.32 6.39
C ALA A 91 -6.77 -13.01 6.26
N LEU A 92 -5.43 -13.11 6.30
CA LEU A 92 -4.56 -11.96 6.12
C LEU A 92 -4.64 -11.38 4.70
N GLN A 93 -4.79 -12.22 3.67
CA GLN A 93 -4.99 -11.77 2.30
C GLN A 93 -6.26 -10.91 2.16
N GLN A 94 -7.36 -11.34 2.77
CA GLN A 94 -8.61 -10.57 2.74
C GLN A 94 -8.45 -9.22 3.46
N ALA A 95 -7.79 -9.20 4.61
CA ALA A 95 -7.50 -7.97 5.34
C ALA A 95 -6.59 -7.02 4.54
N LEU A 96 -5.60 -7.59 3.82
CA LEU A 96 -4.68 -6.87 2.96
C LEU A 96 -5.40 -6.20 1.78
N ILE A 97 -6.30 -6.93 1.10
CA ILE A 97 -7.13 -6.39 0.02
C ILE A 97 -7.99 -5.23 0.51
N GLN A 98 -8.63 -5.37 1.68
CA GLN A 98 -9.42 -4.29 2.28
C GLN A 98 -8.58 -3.05 2.59
N LYS A 99 -7.35 -3.24 3.10
CA LYS A 99 -6.43 -2.13 3.34
C LYS A 99 -5.94 -1.47 2.06
N SER A 100 -5.64 -2.25 1.03
CA SER A 100 -5.28 -1.74 -0.29
C SER A 100 -6.38 -0.85 -0.88
N GLN A 101 -7.64 -1.25 -0.75
CA GLN A 101 -8.78 -0.45 -1.21
C GLN A 101 -8.85 0.91 -0.51
N LYS A 102 -8.52 0.97 0.79
CA LYS A 102 -8.45 2.24 1.54
C LYS A 102 -7.31 3.13 1.05
N VAL A 103 -6.13 2.55 0.79
CA VAL A 103 -4.99 3.29 0.23
C VAL A 103 -5.38 3.89 -1.13
N ILE A 104 -5.92 3.08 -2.05
CA ILE A 104 -6.36 3.53 -3.38
C ILE A 104 -7.44 4.60 -3.27
N GLY A 105 -8.44 4.42 -2.40
CA GLY A 105 -9.49 5.41 -2.19
C GLY A 105 -8.96 6.75 -1.69
N ASN A 106 -8.02 6.73 -0.73
CA ASN A 106 -7.38 7.96 -0.25
C ASN A 106 -6.52 8.64 -1.35
N LEU A 107 -5.85 7.87 -2.21
CA LEU A 107 -5.09 8.41 -3.35
C LEU A 107 -6.02 9.12 -4.35
N HIS A 108 -7.18 8.53 -4.67
CA HIS A 108 -8.18 9.18 -5.52
C HIS A 108 -8.70 10.49 -4.90
N LEU A 109 -9.00 10.51 -3.60
CA LEU A 109 -9.45 11.73 -2.93
C LEU A 109 -8.40 12.85 -2.98
N LEU A 110 -7.11 12.51 -2.85
CA LEU A 110 -6.02 13.48 -2.97
C LEU A 110 -5.85 13.98 -4.41
N GLU A 111 -6.00 13.10 -5.40
CA GLU A 111 -5.98 13.45 -6.82
C GLU A 111 -7.11 14.44 -7.17
N GLU A 112 -8.35 14.14 -6.76
CA GLU A 112 -9.52 15.00 -6.99
C GLU A 112 -9.33 16.40 -6.38
N LYS A 113 -8.87 16.48 -5.13
CA LYS A 113 -8.58 17.78 -4.48
C LYS A 113 -7.46 18.54 -5.17
N GLU A 114 -6.44 17.84 -5.68
CA GLU A 114 -5.36 18.49 -6.43
C GLU A 114 -5.86 19.07 -7.76
N GLN A 115 -6.75 18.37 -8.46
CA GLN A 115 -7.36 18.84 -9.70
C GLN A 115 -8.28 20.05 -9.45
N ALA A 116 -9.17 19.98 -8.45
CA ALA A 116 -10.04 21.09 -8.10
C ALA A 116 -9.24 22.37 -7.76
N ALA A 117 -8.16 22.25 -6.99
CA ALA A 117 -7.30 23.39 -6.65
C ALA A 117 -6.55 23.99 -7.86
N LYS A 118 -6.40 23.26 -8.98
CA LYS A 118 -5.82 23.76 -10.23
C LYS A 118 -6.86 24.46 -11.11
N GLU A 119 -8.12 24.07 -11.04
CA GLU A 119 -9.22 24.65 -11.82
C GLU A 119 -9.74 25.97 -11.23
N GLU A 120 -9.56 26.18 -9.92
CA GLU A 120 -9.92 27.43 -9.23
C GLU A 120 -8.85 28.55 -9.38
N LYS A 121 -7.76 28.30 -10.12
CA LYS A 121 -6.63 29.22 -10.32
C LYS A 121 -6.54 29.74 -11.75
#